data_AF-A0A9Q8PK73-F1
#
_entry.id   AF-A0A9Q8PK73-F1
#
_cell.length_a   1.000
_cell.length_b   1.000
_cell.length_c   1.000
_cell.angle_alpha   90.00
_cell.angle_beta   90.00
_cell.angle_gamma   90.00
#
_symmetry.space_group_name_H-M   'P 1'
#
loop_
_entity.id
_entity.type
_entity.pdbx_description
1 polymer ?
#
loop_
_entity_poly.entity_id
_entity_poly.type
_entity_poly.pdbx_seq_one_letter_code
_entity_poly.pdbx_strand_id
1 'polypeptide(L)'
;MPAAYAFAPTPLEGLHIVWYGTSHYEPVEEIENAILEAARAVQRTYNYTSPEEGGPRIVEFQNHSPTQLEVSVNAIKDRFYDKMNALQGETNTFWTGSAWESHGSSAIWNIMEYEVLPRILEALDQ
;
A
#
# COMPACT_ATOMS: atom_id res chain seq x y z
N MET A 1 -3.27 2.53 14.73
CA MET A 1 -3.65 3.94 15.03
C MET A 1 -3.17 4.80 13.89
N PRO A 2 -3.91 5.86 13.53
CA PRO A 2 -3.53 6.77 12.45
C PRO A 2 -2.17 7.41 12.70
N ALA A 3 -1.24 7.29 11.74
CA ALA A 3 0.11 7.85 11.90
C ALA A 3 0.87 7.96 10.58
N ALA A 4 1.74 8.97 10.50
CA ALA A 4 2.87 8.97 9.58
C ALA A 4 3.88 7.92 10.07
N TYR A 5 4.01 6.81 9.35
CA TYR A 5 4.81 5.66 9.79
C TYR A 5 6.17 5.55 9.09
N ALA A 6 6.37 6.30 8.01
CA ALA A 6 7.65 6.33 7.31
C ALA A 6 7.89 7.70 6.66
N PHE A 7 9.14 8.17 6.77
CA PHE A 7 9.70 9.30 6.03
C PHE A 7 10.88 8.76 5.23
N ALA A 8 10.89 8.97 3.92
CA ALA A 8 12.01 8.57 3.06
C ALA A 8 12.52 9.75 2.22
N PRO A 9 13.83 9.83 1.97
CA PRO A 9 14.39 10.82 1.07
C PRO A 9 13.98 10.52 -0.37
N THR A 10 13.93 11.57 -1.20
CA THR A 10 13.85 11.45 -2.66
C THR A 10 15.19 11.86 -3.28
N PRO A 11 15.40 11.63 -4.60
CA PRO A 11 16.57 12.18 -5.29
C PRO A 11 16.62 13.71 -5.34
N LEU A 12 15.50 14.40 -5.07
CA LEU A 12 15.46 15.85 -5.02
C LEU A 12 15.75 16.33 -3.59
N GLU A 13 16.76 17.19 -3.45
CA GLU A 13 17.13 17.77 -2.17
C GLU A 13 15.96 18.52 -1.53
N GLY A 14 15.78 18.33 -0.22
CA GLY A 14 14.67 18.92 0.53
C GLY A 14 13.31 18.22 0.36
N LEU A 15 13.15 17.35 -0.64
CA LEU A 15 11.91 16.61 -0.88
C LEU A 15 11.96 15.22 -0.24
N HIS A 16 10.92 14.93 0.56
CA HIS A 16 10.73 13.65 1.23
C HIS A 16 9.37 13.08 0.88
N ILE A 17 9.29 11.75 0.80
CA ILE A 17 8.02 11.02 0.74
C ILE A 17 7.64 10.63 2.15
N VAL A 18 6.36 10.77 2.47
CA VAL A 18 5.78 10.37 3.75
C VAL A 18 4.66 9.39 3.48
N TRP A 19 4.64 8.28 4.22
CA TRP A 19 3.50 7.37 4.22
C TRP A 19 2.70 7.54 5.52
N TYR A 20 1.40 7.78 5.34
CA TYR A 20 0.42 7.84 6.41
C TYR A 20 -0.55 6.67 6.27
N GLY A 21 -0.86 6.02 7.38
CA GLY A 21 -1.79 4.88 7.41
C GLY A 21 -2.86 5.09 8.46
N THR A 22 -4.11 4.75 8.12
CA THR A 22 -5.26 4.72 9.02
C THR A 22 -6.18 3.55 8.68
N SER A 23 -6.94 3.08 9.67
CA SER A 23 -7.92 1.98 9.53
C SER A 23 -9.36 2.49 9.38
N HIS A 24 -9.56 3.80 9.31
CA HIS A 24 -10.86 4.42 9.10
C HIS A 24 -10.72 5.66 8.22
N TYR A 25 -11.83 6.18 7.74
CA TYR A 25 -11.83 7.45 7.03
C TYR A 25 -11.39 8.59 7.96
N GLU A 26 -10.56 9.49 7.45
CA GLU A 26 -10.17 10.77 8.05
C GLU A 26 -10.22 11.86 6.95
N PRO A 27 -10.68 13.07 7.26
CA PRO A 27 -10.56 14.20 6.35
C PRO A 27 -9.10 14.46 5.97
N VAL A 28 -8.85 14.81 4.70
CA VAL A 28 -7.49 15.09 4.20
C VAL A 28 -6.77 16.14 5.05
N GLU A 29 -7.48 17.20 5.46
CA GLU A 29 -6.91 18.26 6.32
C GLU A 29 -6.39 17.72 7.66
N GLU A 30 -7.08 16.76 8.29
CA GLU A 30 -6.62 16.14 9.54
C GLU A 30 -5.36 15.30 9.32
N ILE A 31 -5.31 14.56 8.21
CA ILE A 31 -4.15 13.77 7.81
C ILE A 31 -2.94 14.67 7.53
N GLU A 32 -3.12 15.74 6.76
CA GLU A 32 -2.08 16.71 6.44
C GLU A 32 -1.52 17.36 7.71
N ASN A 33 -2.39 17.79 8.62
CA ASN A 33 -1.98 18.34 9.91
C ASN A 33 -1.18 17.32 10.75
N ALA A 34 -1.62 16.06 10.80
CA ALA A 34 -0.90 15.00 11.51
C ALA A 34 0.49 14.71 10.90
N ILE A 35 0.60 14.71 9.57
CA ILE A 35 1.88 14.57 8.86
C ILE A 35 2.83 15.73 9.20
N LEU A 36 2.35 16.97 9.16
CA LEU A 36 3.17 18.14 9.46
C LEU A 36 3.63 18.18 10.91
N GLU A 37 2.76 17.78 11.86
CA GLU A 37 3.15 17.65 13.26
C GLU A 37 4.20 16.55 13.48
N ALA A 38 4.06 15.40 12.82
CA ALA A 38 5.06 14.33 12.85
C ALA A 38 6.40 14.80 12.27
N ALA A 39 6.38 15.52 11.14
CA ALA A 39 7.58 16.08 10.52
C ALA A 39 8.29 17.08 11.46
N ARG A 40 7.55 18.00 12.08
CA ARG A 40 8.09 18.95 13.07
C ARG A 40 8.64 18.23 14.30
N ALA A 41 8.00 17.15 14.75
CA ALA A 41 8.50 16.34 15.84
C ALA A 41 9.85 15.70 15.51
N VAL A 42 9.96 15.07 14.33
CA VAL A 42 11.24 14.50 13.83
C VAL A 42 12.32 15.58 13.76
N GLN A 43 12.01 16.75 13.20
CA GLN A 43 12.96 17.87 13.13
C GLN A 43 13.46 18.31 14.51
N ARG A 44 12.55 18.49 15.48
CA ARG A 44 12.91 18.83 16.85
C ARG A 44 13.79 17.76 17.51
N THR A 45 13.44 16.48 17.34
CA THR A 45 14.17 15.36 17.94
C THR A 45 15.60 15.25 17.43
N TYR A 46 15.81 15.45 16.13
CA TYR A 46 17.14 15.31 15.51
C TYR A 46 17.87 16.65 15.29
N ASN A 47 17.33 17.75 15.82
CA ASN A 47 17.87 19.09 15.64
C ASN A 47 18.08 19.47 14.15
N TYR A 48 17.16 19.05 13.29
CA TYR A 48 17.14 19.44 11.88
C TYR A 48 16.42 20.77 11.72
N THR A 49 17.09 21.72 11.08
CA THR A 49 16.48 22.97 10.62
C THR A 49 15.92 22.81 9.22
N SER A 50 14.66 23.22 9.01
CA SER A 50 14.11 23.32 7.65
C SER A 50 14.95 24.30 6.81
N PRO A 51 15.28 23.94 5.56
CA PRO A 51 15.92 24.88 4.65
C PRO A 51 14.97 25.98 4.15
N GLU A 52 13.65 25.74 4.19
CA GLU A 52 12.62 26.74 3.84
C GLU A 52 12.15 27.53 5.07
N GLU A 53 12.02 28.85 4.91
CA GLU A 53 11.34 29.71 5.89
C GLU A 53 9.88 29.28 6.03
N GLY A 54 9.46 28.97 7.26
CA GLY A 54 8.09 28.51 7.56
C GLY A 54 7.95 27.03 7.91
N GLY A 55 8.99 26.21 7.75
CA GLY A 55 9.00 24.81 8.16
C GLY A 55 8.56 23.83 7.06
N PRO A 56 8.31 22.55 7.38
CA PRO A 56 7.87 21.57 6.39
C PRO A 56 6.49 21.94 5.83
N ARG A 57 6.28 21.68 4.54
CA ARG A 57 5.00 21.84 3.84
C ARG A 57 4.72 20.61 2.98
N ILE A 58 3.44 20.33 2.75
CA ILE A 58 3.00 19.30 1.82
C ILE A 58 2.95 19.94 0.43
N VAL A 59 3.65 19.33 -0.52
CA VAL A 59 3.74 19.82 -1.91
C VAL A 59 2.87 19.05 -2.88
N GLU A 60 2.51 17.81 -2.51
CA GLU A 60 1.68 16.89 -3.27
C GLU A 60 1.06 15.89 -2.27
N PHE A 61 -0.21 15.53 -2.48
CA PHE A 61 -0.91 14.54 -1.68
C PHE A 61 -1.67 13.57 -2.60
N GLN A 62 -1.50 12.27 -2.36
CA GLN A 62 -2.20 11.23 -3.10
C GLN A 62 -2.81 10.21 -2.13
N ASN A 63 -4.10 9.92 -2.32
CA ASN A 63 -4.81 8.95 -1.52
C ASN A 63 -4.88 7.59 -2.24
N HIS A 64 -4.20 6.59 -1.69
CA HIS A 64 -4.19 5.22 -2.22
C HIS A 64 -5.18 4.28 -1.51
N SER A 65 -6.15 4.83 -0.77
CA SER A 65 -7.15 4.05 -0.06
C SER A 65 -8.23 3.49 -1.01
N PRO A 66 -8.74 2.27 -0.77
CA PRO A 66 -8.28 1.33 0.24
C PRO A 66 -7.02 0.57 -0.20
N THR A 67 -6.16 0.26 0.76
CA THR A 67 -4.94 -0.56 0.62
C THR A 67 -4.88 -1.55 1.77
N GLN A 68 -4.16 -2.66 1.59
CA GLN A 68 -3.96 -3.74 2.55
C GLN A 68 -5.28 -4.31 3.06
N LEU A 69 -6.18 -4.60 2.12
CA LEU A 69 -7.46 -5.22 2.43
C LEU A 69 -7.23 -6.62 3.02
N GLU A 70 -7.71 -6.83 4.22
CA GLU A 70 -7.62 -8.10 4.93
C GLU A 70 -9.01 -8.66 5.26
N VAL A 71 -9.07 -9.97 5.49
CA VAL A 71 -10.27 -10.63 5.99
C VAL A 71 -10.14 -10.91 7.48
N SER A 72 -11.28 -11.05 8.16
CA SER A 72 -11.28 -11.36 9.60
C SER A 72 -10.54 -12.66 9.92
N VAL A 73 -9.99 -12.76 11.14
CA VAL A 73 -9.35 -14.00 11.64
C VAL A 73 -10.28 -15.23 11.51
N ASN A 74 -11.58 -15.05 11.69
CA ASN A 74 -12.55 -16.14 11.52
C ASN A 74 -12.63 -16.61 10.07
N ALA A 75 -12.63 -15.69 9.10
CA ALA A 75 -12.59 -16.04 7.68
C ALA A 75 -11.30 -16.79 7.31
N ILE A 76 -10.16 -16.39 7.88
CA ILE A 76 -8.89 -17.11 7.69
C ILE A 76 -9.01 -18.55 8.23
N LYS A 77 -9.52 -18.72 9.46
CA LYS A 77 -9.78 -20.05 10.06
C LYS A 77 -10.74 -20.89 9.22
N ASP A 78 -11.73 -20.24 8.59
CA ASP A 78 -12.70 -20.86 7.70
C ASP A 78 -12.16 -21.07 6.26
N ARG A 79 -10.82 -21.04 6.10
CA ARG A 79 -10.09 -21.35 4.86
C ARG A 79 -10.42 -20.39 3.71
N PHE A 80 -10.62 -19.11 3.99
CA PHE A 80 -10.93 -18.10 2.96
C PHE A 80 -9.93 -18.11 1.80
N TYR A 81 -8.62 -18.07 2.08
CA TYR A 81 -7.59 -18.03 1.03
C TYR A 81 -7.50 -19.32 0.21
N ASP A 82 -7.77 -20.49 0.81
CA ASP A 82 -7.84 -21.74 0.07
C ASP A 82 -9.01 -21.72 -0.92
N LYS A 83 -10.18 -21.25 -0.45
CA LYS A 83 -11.38 -21.10 -1.30
C LYS A 83 -11.15 -20.06 -2.40
N MET A 84 -10.49 -18.96 -2.09
CA MET A 84 -10.13 -17.90 -3.04
C MET A 84 -9.18 -18.42 -4.13
N ASN A 85 -8.16 -19.20 -3.76
CA ASN A 85 -7.23 -19.79 -4.71
C ASN A 85 -7.85 -20.92 -5.54
N ALA A 86 -8.86 -21.62 -5.01
CA ALA A 86 -9.63 -22.61 -5.75
C ALA A 86 -10.45 -22.02 -6.90
N LEU A 87 -10.65 -20.69 -6.94
CA LEU A 87 -11.33 -20.01 -8.06
C LEU A 87 -10.46 -19.90 -9.32
N GLN A 88 -9.17 -20.20 -9.25
CA GLN A 88 -8.27 -20.11 -10.40
C GLN A 88 -8.63 -21.14 -11.47
N GLY A 89 -9.07 -20.67 -12.64
CA GLY A 89 -9.48 -21.49 -13.77
C GLY A 89 -10.96 -21.85 -13.78
N GLU A 90 -11.72 -21.52 -12.72
CA GLU A 90 -13.16 -21.77 -12.69
C GLU A 90 -13.86 -20.96 -13.80
N THR A 91 -14.63 -21.65 -14.65
CA THR A 91 -15.29 -21.06 -15.83
C THR A 91 -14.34 -20.28 -16.76
N ASN A 92 -13.11 -20.78 -16.94
CA ASN A 92 -12.05 -20.12 -17.72
C ASN A 92 -11.70 -18.71 -17.22
N THR A 93 -11.85 -18.48 -15.90
CA THR A 93 -11.52 -17.20 -15.26
C THR A 93 -10.27 -17.35 -14.39
N PHE A 94 -9.33 -16.44 -14.60
CA PHE A 94 -8.06 -16.42 -13.88
C PHE A 94 -7.87 -15.07 -13.20
N TRP A 95 -7.43 -15.09 -11.95
CA TRP A 95 -7.39 -13.92 -11.08
C TRP A 95 -5.94 -13.54 -10.77
N THR A 96 -5.66 -12.23 -10.74
CA THR A 96 -4.33 -11.67 -10.42
C THR A 96 -4.49 -10.31 -9.75
N GLY A 97 -3.37 -9.66 -9.42
CA GLY A 97 -3.31 -8.34 -8.81
C GLY A 97 -3.34 -8.37 -7.28
N SER A 98 -3.43 -7.19 -6.69
CA SER A 98 -3.22 -6.98 -5.25
C SER A 98 -4.27 -7.60 -4.31
N ALA A 99 -5.34 -8.19 -4.84
CA ALA A 99 -6.26 -8.97 -4.02
C ALA A 99 -5.77 -10.43 -3.87
N TRP A 100 -5.11 -10.96 -4.90
CA TRP A 100 -4.56 -12.33 -4.93
C TRP A 100 -3.09 -12.38 -4.49
N GLU A 101 -2.41 -11.24 -4.41
CA GLU A 101 -1.04 -11.09 -3.95
C GLU A 101 -0.87 -9.74 -3.22
N SER A 102 0.34 -9.39 -2.78
CA SER A 102 0.65 -8.10 -2.17
C SER A 102 0.50 -6.89 -3.10
N HIS A 103 0.53 -5.68 -2.53
CA HIS A 103 0.54 -4.40 -3.25
C HIS A 103 1.85 -4.12 -4.01
N GLY A 104 2.85 -5.02 -3.93
CA GLY A 104 4.12 -4.87 -4.61
C GLY A 104 4.02 -5.27 -6.08
N SER A 105 4.35 -4.37 -7.00
CA SER A 105 4.27 -4.64 -8.44
C SER A 105 5.12 -5.83 -8.87
N SER A 106 6.34 -5.98 -8.33
CA SER A 106 7.19 -7.13 -8.62
C SER A 106 6.57 -8.46 -8.21
N ALA A 107 5.89 -8.51 -7.06
CA ALA A 107 5.22 -9.72 -6.60
C ALA A 107 4.03 -10.06 -7.51
N ILE A 108 3.21 -9.07 -7.86
CA ILE A 108 2.09 -9.22 -8.81
C ILE A 108 2.57 -9.75 -10.17
N TRP A 109 3.65 -9.18 -10.72
CA TRP A 109 4.20 -9.69 -11.97
C TRP A 109 4.75 -11.10 -11.85
N ASN A 110 5.32 -11.45 -10.70
CA ASN A 110 5.82 -12.79 -10.45
C ASN A 110 4.69 -13.84 -10.45
N ILE A 111 3.56 -13.58 -9.78
CA ILE A 111 2.42 -14.53 -9.83
C ILE A 111 1.84 -14.59 -11.26
N MET A 112 1.80 -13.46 -11.96
CA MET A 112 1.27 -13.43 -13.32
C MET A 112 2.11 -14.33 -14.23
N GLU A 113 3.42 -14.16 -14.21
CA GLU A 113 4.36 -14.89 -15.07
C GLU A 113 4.41 -16.38 -14.75
N TYR A 114 4.51 -16.74 -13.46
CA TYR A 114 4.84 -18.11 -13.06
C TYR A 114 3.66 -18.96 -12.59
N GLU A 115 2.51 -18.36 -12.25
CA GLU A 115 1.35 -19.10 -11.75
C GLU A 115 0.13 -18.94 -12.65
N VAL A 116 -0.20 -17.72 -13.06
CA VAL A 116 -1.44 -17.43 -13.80
C VAL A 116 -1.30 -17.75 -15.29
N LEU A 117 -0.24 -17.25 -15.94
CA LEU A 117 -0.04 -17.45 -17.38
C LEU A 117 0.07 -18.93 -17.76
N PRO A 118 0.84 -19.79 -17.04
CA PRO A 118 0.91 -21.21 -17.36
C PRO A 118 -0.45 -21.90 -17.30
N ARG A 119 -1.30 -21.56 -16.33
CA ARG A 119 -2.64 -22.13 -16.19
C ARG A 119 -3.59 -21.68 -17.29
N ILE A 120 -3.46 -20.43 -17.76
CA ILE A 120 -4.21 -19.95 -18.92
C ILE A 120 -3.81 -20.78 -20.15
N LEU A 121 -2.51 -20.98 -20.38
CA LEU A 121 -2.03 -21.76 -21.52
C LEU A 121 -2.49 -23.21 -21.46
N GLU A 122 -2.40 -23.85 -20.28
CA GLU A 122 -2.91 -25.22 -20.07
C GLU A 122 -4.41 -25.34 -20.34
N ALA A 123 -5.22 -24.35 -19.96
CA ALA A 123 -6.66 -24.36 -20.20
C ALA A 123 -7.05 -24.14 -21.67
N LEU A 124 -6.16 -23.58 -22.49
CA LEU A 124 -6.40 -23.43 -23.93
C LEU A 124 -6.17 -24.74 -24.71
N ASP A 125 -5.42 -25.68 -24.13
CA ASP A 125 -5.12 -26.98 -24.74
C ASP A 125 -6.19 -28.05 -24.42
N GLN A 126 -7.24 -27.72 -23.66
CA GLN A 126 -8.36 -28.60 -23.28
C GLN A 126 -9.59 -28.44 -24.20
#